data_AF-A0A7L0Q7W9-F1
#
_entry.id   AF-A0A7L0Q7W9-F1
#
_cell.length_a   1.000
_cell.length_b   1.000
_cell.length_c   1.000
_cell.angle_alpha   90.00
_cell.angle_beta   90.00
_cell.angle_gamma   90.00
#
_symmetry.space_group_name_H-M   'P 1'
#
loop_
_entity.id
_entity.type
_entity.pdbx_description
1 polymer ?
#
loop_
_entity_poly.entity_id
_entity_poly.type
_entity_poly.pdbx_seq_one_letter_code
_entity_poly.pdbx_strand_id
1 'polypeptide(L)'
;LGGLFAEDLEAVEVIYPEVALRLRVPKKKVLKCIEATTKVFVWALSKGKNVDFVFRNVGILVCREGRVTMRFYENLLRDVDRTGKLANAFLQV
;
A
#
# COMPACT_ATOMS: atom_id res chain seq x y z
N LEU A 1 13.25 -14.58 18.42
CA LEU A 1 13.60 -14.55 16.98
C LEU A 1 12.73 -13.50 16.31
N GLY A 2 13.04 -12.23 16.55
CA GLY A 2 12.30 -11.08 16.05
C GLY A 2 13.31 -10.04 15.64
N GLY A 3 13.56 -9.94 14.35
CA GLY A 3 14.62 -9.09 13.81
C GLY A 3 14.71 -9.28 12.32
N LEU A 4 13.83 -8.61 11.58
CA LEU A 4 14.10 -8.15 10.20
C LEU A 4 13.08 -7.11 9.67
N PHE A 5 12.39 -6.36 10.54
CA PHE A 5 11.45 -5.30 10.09
C PHE A 5 11.56 -4.07 11.00
N ALA A 6 12.75 -3.47 11.06
CA ALA A 6 12.93 -2.15 11.66
C ALA A 6 14.19 -1.51 11.05
N GLU A 7 14.34 -1.58 9.74
CA GLU A 7 14.91 -0.42 9.08
C GLU A 7 13.73 0.54 8.95
N ASP A 8 13.81 1.68 9.63
CA ASP A 8 12.83 2.75 9.53
C ASP A 8 12.74 3.20 8.06
N LEU A 9 11.90 2.51 7.29
CA LEU A 9 11.40 3.01 6.01
C LEU A 9 10.64 4.28 6.36
N GLU A 10 11.36 5.39 6.34
CA GLU A 10 10.79 6.71 6.56
C GLU A 10 9.69 6.88 5.52
N ALA A 11 8.45 6.79 5.98
CA ALA A 11 7.30 6.86 5.09
C ALA A 11 7.34 8.24 4.43
N VAL A 12 7.59 8.27 3.12
CA VAL A 12 7.62 9.52 2.37
C VAL A 12 6.28 10.21 2.52
N GLU A 13 6.32 11.47 2.99
CA GLU A 13 5.10 12.24 3.20
C GLU A 13 4.37 12.48 1.86
N VAL A 14 3.04 12.39 1.89
CA VAL A 14 2.23 12.66 0.70
C VAL A 14 2.28 14.14 0.35
N ILE A 15 2.81 14.46 -0.84
CA ILE A 15 2.79 15.81 -1.39
C ILE A 15 1.39 16.13 -1.94
N TYR A 16 0.45 16.50 -1.04
CA TYR A 16 -0.95 16.75 -1.41
C TYR A 16 -1.18 17.74 -2.56
N PRO A 17 -0.43 18.86 -2.68
CA PRO A 17 -0.57 19.76 -3.83
C PRO A 17 -0.28 19.08 -5.17
N GLU A 18 0.72 18.21 -5.22
CA GLU A 18 1.10 17.49 -6.44
C GLU A 18 0.04 16.47 -6.84
N VAL A 19 -0.48 15.72 -5.86
CA VAL A 19 -1.58 14.77 -6.09
C VAL A 19 -2.83 15.51 -6.58
N ALA A 20 -3.16 16.64 -5.97
CA ALA A 20 -4.29 17.47 -6.37
C ALA A 20 -4.14 17.98 -7.80
N LEU A 21 -2.95 18.44 -8.18
CA LEU A 21 -2.62 18.89 -9.53
C LEU A 21 -2.76 17.75 -10.55
N ARG A 22 -2.15 16.59 -10.30
CA ARG A 22 -2.21 15.42 -11.19
C ARG A 22 -3.63 14.92 -11.40
N LEU A 23 -4.44 14.89 -10.35
CA LEU A 23 -5.82 14.41 -10.40
C LEU A 23 -6.84 15.48 -10.82
N ARG A 24 -6.42 16.74 -10.98
CA ARG A 24 -7.29 17.89 -11.28
C ARG A 24 -8.48 18.01 -10.31
N VAL A 25 -8.21 17.83 -9.01
CA VAL A 25 -9.21 17.98 -7.95
C VAL A 25 -8.71 18.92 -6.86
N PRO A 26 -9.59 19.57 -6.08
CA PRO A 26 -9.15 20.43 -5.00
C PRO A 26 -8.29 19.68 -3.96
N LYS A 27 -7.21 20.30 -3.47
CA LYS A 27 -6.36 19.75 -2.39
C LYS A 27 -7.17 19.27 -1.18
N LYS A 28 -8.20 20.03 -0.78
CA LYS A 28 -9.12 19.66 0.31
C LYS A 28 -9.85 18.34 0.05
N LYS A 29 -10.17 18.01 -1.21
CA LYS A 29 -10.80 16.74 -1.59
C LYS A 29 -9.81 15.59 -1.46
N VAL A 30 -8.56 15.78 -1.93
CA VAL A 30 -7.48 14.80 -1.78
C VAL A 30 -7.25 14.46 -0.30
N LEU A 31 -7.10 15.49 0.54
CA LEU A 31 -6.90 15.32 1.99
C LEU A 31 -8.03 14.49 2.61
N LYS A 32 -9.30 14.88 2.38
CA LYS A 32 -10.46 14.16 2.92
C LYS A 32 -10.54 12.71 2.45
N CYS A 33 -10.21 12.43 1.18
CA CYS A 33 -10.20 11.06 0.65
C CYS A 33 -9.13 10.21 1.33
N ILE A 34 -7.91 10.73 1.50
CA ILE A 34 -6.83 10.03 2.18
C ILE A 34 -7.21 9.77 3.65
N GLU A 35 -7.64 10.80 4.38
CA GLU A 35 -8.07 10.66 5.78
C GLU A 35 -9.20 9.62 5.96
N ALA A 36 -10.22 9.67 5.11
CA ALA A 36 -11.33 8.72 5.18
C ALA A 36 -10.87 7.27 4.91
N THR A 37 -10.00 7.08 3.91
CA THR A 37 -9.45 5.77 3.57
C THR A 37 -8.59 5.21 4.70
N THR A 38 -7.71 6.03 5.26
CA THR A 38 -6.86 5.66 6.41
C THR A 38 -7.69 5.27 7.62
N LYS A 39 -8.79 5.98 7.90
CA LYS A 39 -9.71 5.61 8.99
C LYS A 39 -10.34 4.23 8.79
N VAL A 40 -10.70 3.88 7.56
CA VAL A 40 -11.22 2.54 7.24
C VAL A 40 -10.15 1.47 7.48
N PHE A 41 -8.89 1.74 7.09
CA PHE A 41 -7.79 0.81 7.32
C PHE A 41 -7.54 0.59 8.81
N VAL A 42 -7.40 1.67 9.58
CA VAL A 42 -7.20 1.62 11.04
C VAL A 42 -8.34 0.86 11.71
N TRP A 43 -9.59 1.13 11.33
CA TRP A 43 -10.74 0.42 11.87
C TRP A 43 -10.70 -1.08 11.55
N ALA A 44 -10.48 -1.46 10.29
CA ALA A 44 -10.47 -2.85 9.88
C ALA A 44 -9.36 -3.65 10.58
N LEU A 45 -8.16 -3.06 10.65
CA LEU A 45 -6.99 -3.66 11.29
C LEU A 45 -7.19 -3.78 12.80
N SER A 46 -7.64 -2.72 13.48
CA SER A 46 -7.87 -2.74 14.94
C SER A 46 -8.97 -3.72 15.37
N LYS A 47 -9.91 -4.04 14.48
CA LYS A 47 -10.97 -5.02 14.72
C LYS A 47 -10.62 -6.43 14.24
N GLY A 48 -9.40 -6.66 13.76
CA GLY A 48 -8.94 -7.94 13.24
C GLY A 48 -9.81 -8.45 12.08
N LYS A 49 -10.39 -7.55 11.29
CA LYS A 49 -11.29 -7.94 10.20
C LYS A 49 -10.50 -8.60 9.07
N ASN A 50 -11.05 -9.68 8.54
CA ASN A 50 -10.54 -10.30 7.33
C ASN A 50 -11.01 -9.48 6.12
N VAL A 51 -10.13 -8.62 5.61
CA VAL A 51 -10.40 -7.73 4.49
C VAL A 51 -9.25 -7.74 3.51
N ASP A 52 -9.55 -7.48 2.24
CA ASP A 52 -8.56 -7.29 1.19
C ASP A 52 -8.68 -5.87 0.65
N PHE A 53 -7.58 -5.11 0.71
CA PHE A 53 -7.51 -3.81 0.07
C PHE A 53 -6.85 -3.96 -1.30
N VAL A 54 -7.64 -3.77 -2.34
CA VAL A 54 -7.18 -3.89 -3.73
C VAL A 54 -6.71 -2.53 -4.24
N PHE A 55 -5.40 -2.40 -4.43
CA PHE A 55 -4.77 -1.24 -5.05
C PHE A 55 -4.57 -1.53 -6.53
N ARG A 56 -5.41 -0.93 -7.38
CA ARG A 56 -5.35 -1.09 -8.84
C ARG A 56 -3.92 -0.84 -9.34
N ASN A 57 -3.41 -1.77 -10.15
CA ASN A 57 -2.06 -1.76 -10.75
C ASN A 57 -0.91 -1.86 -9.75
N VAL A 58 -1.17 -2.03 -8.46
CA VAL A 58 -0.13 -2.18 -7.43
C VAL A 58 -0.17 -3.58 -6.84
N GLY A 59 -1.32 -3.98 -6.30
CA GLY A 59 -1.45 -5.26 -5.62
C GLY A 59 -2.60 -5.30 -4.62
N ILE A 60 -2.55 -6.27 -3.73
CA ILE A 60 -3.57 -6.54 -2.72
C ILE A 60 -2.90 -6.58 -1.35
N LEU A 61 -3.37 -5.74 -0.45
CA LEU A 61 -3.03 -5.84 0.97
C LEU A 61 -4.04 -6.77 1.63
N VAL A 62 -3.59 -7.97 1.96
CA VAL A 62 -4.39 -9.06 2.55
C VAL A 62 -4.28 -8.97 4.07
N CYS A 63 -5.42 -8.75 4.72
CA CYS A 63 -5.52 -8.75 6.18
C CYS A 63 -6.26 -10.00 6.64
N ARG A 64 -5.63 -10.86 7.44
CA ARG A 64 -6.23 -12.09 7.98
C ARG A 64 -5.80 -12.27 9.43
N GLU A 65 -6.77 -12.40 10.34
CA GLU A 65 -6.51 -12.71 11.75
C GLU A 65 -5.47 -11.78 12.41
N GLY A 66 -5.51 -10.48 12.08
CA GLY A 66 -4.56 -9.49 12.57
C GLY A 66 -3.18 -9.50 11.90
N ARG A 67 -2.94 -10.41 10.96
CA ARG A 67 -1.74 -10.42 10.09
C ARG A 67 -2.02 -9.63 8.81
N VAL A 68 -1.01 -8.91 8.35
CA VAL A 68 -1.07 -8.09 7.14
C VAL A 68 0.04 -8.52 6.19
N THR A 69 -0.32 -8.86 4.95
CA THR A 69 0.62 -9.27 3.90
C THR A 69 0.32 -8.52 2.61
N MET A 70 1.34 -7.94 1.99
CA MET A 70 1.21 -7.30 0.68
C MET A 70 1.51 -8.32 -0.43
N ARG A 71 0.62 -8.43 -1.41
CA ARG A 71 0.81 -9.22 -2.64
C ARG A 71 0.84 -8.27 -3.82
N PHE A 72 1.98 -8.13 -4.49
CA PHE A 72 2.12 -7.24 -5.63
C PHE A 72 1.65 -7.89 -6.93
N TYR A 73 1.15 -7.08 -7.86
CA TYR A 73 0.95 -7.55 -9.22
C TYR A 73 2.28 -7.62 -9.96
N GLU A 74 2.45 -8.66 -10.77
CA GLU A 74 3.68 -8.91 -11.52
C GLU A 74 4.05 -7.74 -12.45
N ASN A 75 3.06 -7.12 -13.09
CA ASN A 75 3.30 -5.97 -13.97
C ASN A 75 3.98 -4.81 -13.22
N LEU A 76 3.54 -4.49 -12.00
CA LEU A 76 4.20 -3.48 -11.17
C LEU A 76 5.66 -3.87 -10.89
N LEU A 77 5.89 -5.12 -10.46
CA LEU A 77 7.23 -5.58 -10.09
C LEU A 77 8.20 -5.49 -11.28
N ARG A 78 7.74 -5.82 -12.49
CA ARG A 78 8.53 -5.71 -13.73
C ARG A 78 8.74 -4.27 -14.17
N ASP A 79 7.78 -3.38 -13.93
CA ASP A 79 7.91 -1.95 -14.22
C ASP A 79 8.95 -1.27 -13.31
N VAL A 80 8.97 -1.64 -12.02
CA VAL A 80 9.91 -1.12 -11.03
C VAL A 80 11.30 -1.74 -11.17
N ASP A 81 11.38 -3.05 -11.42
CA ASP A 81 12.64 -3.77 -11.59
C ASP A 81 12.63 -4.60 -12.87
N ARG A 82 13.23 -4.04 -13.92
CA ARG A 82 13.39 -4.69 -15.22
C ARG A 82 14.33 -5.90 -15.18
N THR A 83 15.15 -6.06 -14.14
CA THR A 83 16.01 -7.24 -14.00
C THR A 83 15.24 -8.49 -13.58
N GLY A 84 14.00 -8.32 -13.09
CA GLY A 84 13.13 -9.41 -12.67
C GLY A 84 13.47 -10.00 -11.29
N LYS A 85 14.43 -9.41 -10.56
CA LYS A 85 14.77 -9.84 -9.19
C LYS A 85 13.60 -9.65 -8.24
N LEU A 86 12.89 -8.52 -8.32
CA LEU A 86 11.71 -8.27 -7.49
C LEU A 86 10.56 -9.24 -7.84
N ALA A 87 10.31 -9.47 -9.13
CA ALA A 87 9.33 -10.47 -9.57
C ALA A 87 9.67 -11.85 -8.99
N ASN A 88 10.94 -12.26 -9.11
CA ASN A 88 11.41 -13.53 -8.58
C ASN A 88 11.40 -13.59 -7.06
N ALA A 89 11.44 -12.49 -6.31
CA ALA A 89 11.40 -12.52 -4.86
C ALA A 89 9.96 -12.53 -4.31
N PHE A 90 9.05 -11.76 -4.92
CA PHE A 90 7.70 -11.55 -4.41
C PHE A 90 6.64 -12.49 -5.00
N LEU A 91 6.95 -13.19 -6.10
CA LEU A 91 6.02 -14.11 -6.76
C LEU A 91 6.33 -15.59 -6.51
N GLN A 92 7.35 -15.94 -5.70
CA GLN A 92 7.57 -17.36 -5.36
C GLN A 92 6.41 -17.85 -4.50
N VAL A 93 5.79 -18.95 -4.95
CA VAL A 93 4.71 -19.67 -4.27
C VAL A 93 5.31 -20.80 -3.46
#